data_AF-A0A221SZI9-F1
#
_entry.id   AF-A0A221SZI9-F1
#
_cell.length_a   1.000
_cell.length_b   1.000
_cell.length_c   1.000
_cell.angle_alpha   90.00
_cell.angle_beta   90.00
_cell.angle_gamma   90.00
#
_symmetry.space_group_name_H-M   'P 1'
#
loop_
_entity.id
_entity.type
_entity.pdbx_description
1 polymer ?
#
loop_
_entity_poly.entity_id
_entity_poly.type
_entity_poly.pdbx_seq_one_letter_code
_entity_poly.pdbx_strand_id
1 'polypeptide(L)'
;MQAALDGIEGQPHPRVAWLTTHLSVTKREYAALIAAAAGAPTPPDDAGLSALMAWEVEAVRALTSAQLGARLTHAGADLSVADLIRLNARHTAWHAGQIAALKPRTRMA
;
A
#
# COMPACT_ATOMS: atom_id res chain seq x y z
N MET A 1 2.52 -7.57 6.40
CA MET A 1 1.58 -6.48 6.74
C MET A 1 0.35 -7.01 7.47
N GLN A 2 -0.36 -8.00 6.94
CA GLN A 2 -1.50 -8.62 7.64
C GLN A 2 -1.13 -9.04 9.08
N ALA A 3 -0.05 -9.81 9.24
CA ALA A 3 0.48 -10.17 10.55
C ALA A 3 0.88 -8.97 11.45
N ALA A 4 1.19 -7.80 10.88
CA ALA A 4 1.48 -6.58 11.65
C ALA A 4 0.19 -5.92 12.17
N LEU A 5 -0.92 -6.03 11.42
CA LEU A 5 -2.23 -5.52 11.82
C LEU A 5 -2.93 -6.45 12.82
N ASP A 6 -2.81 -7.76 12.64
CA ASP A 6 -3.53 -8.76 13.46
C ASP A 6 -3.11 -8.82 14.93
N GLY A 7 -1.96 -8.23 15.30
CA GLY A 7 -1.41 -8.31 16.67
C GLY A 7 -1.59 -7.05 17.51
N ILE A 8 -2.61 -6.24 17.23
CA ILE A 8 -2.92 -5.02 17.97
C ILE A 8 -4.25 -5.24 18.69
N GLU A 9 -4.18 -5.95 19.82
CA GLU A 9 -5.32 -6.16 20.73
C GLU A 9 -5.32 -5.02 21.77
N GLY A 10 -6.38 -4.19 21.77
CA GLY A 10 -6.49 -2.97 22.58
C GLY A 10 -6.44 -1.68 21.76
N GLN A 11 -6.93 -0.58 22.35
CA GLN A 11 -7.10 0.73 21.70
C GLN A 11 -5.87 1.07 20.84
N PRO A 12 -5.99 1.12 19.50
CA PRO A 12 -4.83 1.18 18.63
C PRO A 12 -4.05 2.45 18.94
N HIS A 13 -2.75 2.29 19.25
CA HIS A 13 -1.85 3.40 19.51
C HIS A 13 -2.08 4.49 18.44
N PRO A 14 -2.27 5.78 18.77
CA PRO A 14 -2.69 6.81 17.81
C PRO A 14 -1.83 6.86 16.54
N ARG A 15 -0.54 6.59 16.70
CA ARG A 15 0.41 6.45 15.57
C ARG A 15 0.07 5.29 14.61
N VAL A 16 -0.40 4.14 15.10
CA VAL A 16 -0.85 3.03 14.24
C VAL A 16 -2.06 3.46 13.43
N ALA A 17 -3.05 4.08 14.07
CA ALA A 17 -4.24 4.57 13.35
C ALA A 17 -3.87 5.58 12.26
N TRP A 18 -2.97 6.52 12.57
CA TRP A 18 -2.45 7.44 11.55
C TRP A 18 -1.70 6.72 10.42
N LEU A 19 -0.83 5.76 10.74
CA LEU A 19 -0.07 4.99 9.75
C LEU A 19 -0.98 4.19 8.81
N THR A 20 -2.05 3.58 9.33
CA THR A 20 -2.99 2.82 8.50
C THR A 20 -3.83 3.73 7.61
N THR A 21 -4.29 4.88 8.12
CA THR A 21 -4.97 5.90 7.30
C THR A 21 -4.06 6.44 6.20
N HIS A 22 -2.83 6.83 6.54
CA HIS A 22 -1.83 7.33 5.59
C HIS A 22 -1.56 6.33 4.46
N LEU A 23 -1.40 5.05 4.81
CA LEU A 23 -1.21 3.98 3.83
C LEU A 23 -2.42 3.79 2.91
N SER A 24 -3.64 3.84 3.45
CA SER A 24 -4.86 3.72 2.63
C SER A 24 -4.96 4.86 1.61
N VAL A 25 -4.70 6.10 2.02
CA VAL A 25 -4.71 7.26 1.13
C VAL A 25 -3.65 7.11 0.04
N THR A 26 -2.40 6.88 0.43
CA THR A 26 -1.28 6.79 -0.52
C THR A 26 -1.47 5.66 -1.53
N LYS A 27 -2.00 4.50 -1.10
CA LYS A 27 -2.28 3.37 -2.00
C LYS A 27 -3.35 3.70 -3.03
N ARG A 28 -4.41 4.42 -2.63
CA ARG A 28 -5.47 4.85 -3.55
C ARG A 28 -4.95 5.87 -4.56
N GLU A 29 -4.10 6.82 -4.12
CA GLU A 29 -3.44 7.77 -5.01
C GLU A 29 -2.57 7.05 -6.06
N TYR A 30 -1.74 6.09 -5.64
CA TYR A 30 -0.92 5.31 -6.56
C TYR A 30 -1.76 4.45 -7.51
N ALA A 31 -2.84 3.84 -7.02
CA ALA A 31 -3.74 3.07 -7.86
C ALA A 31 -4.42 3.94 -8.93
N ALA A 32 -4.80 5.18 -8.59
CA ALA A 32 -5.37 6.13 -9.55
C ALA A 32 -4.36 6.53 -10.63
N LEU A 33 -3.09 6.77 -10.26
CA LEU A 33 -2.02 7.06 -11.23
C LEU A 33 -1.75 5.87 -12.16
N ILE A 34 -1.73 4.65 -11.63
CA ILE A 34 -1.56 3.42 -12.41
C ILE A 34 -2.76 3.22 -13.35
N ALA A 35 -3.98 3.41 -12.87
CA ALA A 35 -5.19 3.32 -13.68
C ALA A 35 -5.17 4.30 -14.86
N ALA A 36 -4.78 5.55 -14.61
CA ALA A 36 -4.67 6.57 -15.65
C ALA A 36 -3.60 6.23 -16.71
N ALA A 37 -2.45 5.68 -16.30
CA ALA A 37 -1.34 5.39 -17.21
C ALA A 37 -1.48 4.06 -17.97
N ALA A 38 -2.04 3.03 -17.32
CA ALA A 38 -2.10 1.66 -17.83
C ALA A 38 -3.51 1.19 -18.25
N GLY A 39 -4.55 2.01 -18.04
CA GLY A 39 -5.94 1.58 -18.21
C GLY A 39 -6.34 0.47 -17.22
N ALA A 40 -5.69 0.42 -16.06
CA ALA A 40 -5.98 -0.54 -15.01
C ALA A 40 -7.25 -0.16 -14.21
N PRO A 41 -7.97 -1.11 -13.59
CA PRO A 41 -9.08 -0.78 -12.72
C PRO A 41 -8.62 0.00 -11.48
N THR A 42 -9.54 0.77 -10.89
CA THR A 42 -9.36 1.41 -9.58
C THR A 42 -9.89 0.49 -8.47
N PRO A 43 -9.39 0.62 -7.23
CA PRO A 43 -9.90 -0.15 -6.09
C PRO A 43 -11.33 0.28 -5.73
N PRO A 44 -12.13 -0.57 -5.05
CA PRO A 44 -13.40 -0.17 -4.47
C PRO A 44 -13.22 0.97 -3.45
N ASP A 45 -14.10 1.98 -3.50
CA ASP A 45 -13.99 3.19 -2.67
C ASP A 45 -14.09 2.91 -1.16
N ASP A 46 -14.84 1.87 -0.78
CA ASP A 46 -15.09 1.46 0.60
C ASP A 46 -14.12 0.39 1.13
N ALA A 47 -13.17 -0.08 0.31
CA ALA A 47 -12.22 -1.10 0.72
C ALA A 47 -11.34 -0.64 1.91
N GLY A 48 -11.41 -1.37 3.03
CA GLY A 48 -10.45 -1.22 4.13
C GLY A 48 -9.02 -1.60 3.69
N LEU A 49 -8.01 -1.21 4.47
CA LEU A 49 -6.59 -1.36 4.09
C LEU A 49 -6.21 -2.80 3.70
N SER A 50 -6.65 -3.81 4.44
CA SER A 50 -6.37 -5.22 4.09
C SER A 50 -6.98 -5.64 2.77
N ALA A 51 -8.24 -5.26 2.51
CA ALA A 51 -8.91 -5.55 1.24
C ALA A 51 -8.25 -4.81 0.08
N LEU A 52 -7.84 -3.55 0.30
CA LEU A 52 -7.10 -2.75 -0.68
C LEU A 52 -5.76 -3.39 -1.04
N MET A 53 -5.03 -3.95 -0.06
CA MET A 53 -3.77 -4.65 -0.31
C MET A 53 -3.96 -5.96 -1.06
N ALA A 54 -5.02 -6.72 -0.76
CA ALA A 54 -5.33 -7.94 -1.50
C ALA A 54 -5.69 -7.62 -2.96
N TRP A 55 -6.56 -6.62 -3.15
CA TRP A 55 -6.92 -6.13 -4.48
C TRP A 55 -5.70 -5.68 -5.28
N GLU A 56 -4.78 -4.94 -4.66
CA GLU A 56 -3.56 -4.42 -5.31
C GLU A 56 -2.70 -5.53 -5.90
N VAL A 57 -2.54 -6.64 -5.19
CA VAL A 57 -1.77 -7.79 -5.67
C VAL A 57 -2.41 -8.37 -6.94
N GLU A 58 -3.71 -8.57 -6.95
CA GLU A 58 -4.43 -9.10 -8.11
C GLU A 58 -4.42 -8.11 -9.28
N ALA A 59 -4.61 -6.81 -9.02
CA ALA A 59 -4.55 -5.76 -10.02
C ALA A 59 -3.17 -5.71 -10.71
N VAL A 60 -2.09 -5.81 -9.93
CA VAL A 60 -0.72 -5.83 -10.48
C VAL A 60 -0.46 -7.10 -11.29
N ARG A 61 -0.96 -8.26 -10.84
CA ARG A 61 -0.81 -9.53 -11.57
C ARG A 61 -1.50 -9.53 -12.93
N ALA A 62 -2.58 -8.75 -13.07
CA ALA A 62 -3.32 -8.63 -14.32
C ALA A 62 -2.65 -7.70 -15.37
N LEU A 63 -1.61 -6.94 -14.99
CA LEU A 63 -0.94 -6.02 -15.91
C LEU A 63 -0.06 -6.77 -16.92
N THR A 64 -0.17 -6.37 -18.19
CA THR A 64 0.73 -6.82 -19.25
C THR A 64 2.09 -6.12 -19.16
N SER A 65 3.12 -6.68 -19.81
CA SER A 65 4.45 -6.05 -19.90
C SER A 65 4.41 -4.64 -20.52
N ALA A 66 3.52 -4.41 -21.50
CA ALA A 66 3.35 -3.10 -22.12
C ALA A 66 2.78 -2.08 -21.11
N GLN A 67 1.76 -2.49 -20.34
CA GLN A 67 1.20 -1.66 -19.26
C GLN A 67 2.20 -1.38 -18.15
N LEU A 68 3.02 -2.37 -17.77
CA LEU A 68 4.09 -2.18 -16.79
C LEU A 68 5.16 -1.17 -17.26
N GLY A 69 5.39 -1.09 -18.57
CA GLY A 69 6.30 -0.14 -19.21
C GLY A 69 5.71 1.25 -19.45
N ALA A 70 4.38 1.44 -19.29
CA ALA A 70 3.73 2.73 -19.49
C ALA A 70 4.32 3.80 -18.57
N ARG A 71 4.46 5.02 -19.11
CA ARG A 71 5.12 6.14 -18.44
C ARG A 71 4.11 7.02 -17.71
N LEU A 72 4.50 7.51 -16.54
CA LEU A 72 3.75 8.47 -15.75
C LEU A 72 4.69 9.42 -15.02
N THR A 73 4.21 10.61 -14.67
CA THR A 73 4.96 11.55 -13.83
C THR A 73 4.43 11.48 -12.40
N HIS A 74 5.32 11.30 -11.43
CA HIS A 74 4.99 11.31 -10.01
C HIS A 74 6.08 12.04 -9.23
N ALA A 75 5.68 12.99 -8.37
CA ALA A 75 6.60 13.81 -7.59
C ALA A 75 7.71 14.49 -8.42
N GLY A 76 7.38 14.91 -9.65
CA GLY A 76 8.31 15.57 -10.58
C GLY A 76 9.29 14.62 -11.28
N ALA A 77 9.19 13.30 -11.08
CA ALA A 77 10.00 12.30 -11.76
C ALA A 77 9.16 11.49 -12.75
N ASP A 78 9.74 11.18 -13.91
CA ASP A 78 9.12 10.27 -14.87
C ASP A 78 9.47 8.82 -14.53
N LEU A 79 8.43 8.06 -14.20
CA LEU A 79 8.49 6.67 -13.76
C LEU A 79 7.78 5.75 -14.76
N SER A 80 8.15 4.47 -14.79
CA SER A 80 7.26 3.46 -15.35
C SER A 80 6.20 3.07 -14.31
N VAL A 81 5.10 2.48 -14.75
CA VAL A 81 4.12 1.84 -13.87
C VAL A 81 4.80 0.82 -12.95
N ALA A 82 5.76 0.04 -13.47
CA ALA A 82 6.53 -0.90 -12.66
C ALA A 82 7.35 -0.20 -11.56
N ASP A 83 7.90 0.99 -11.81
CA ASP A 83 8.65 1.75 -10.80
C ASP A 83 7.75 2.27 -9.70
N LEU A 84 6.55 2.77 -10.05
CA LEU A 84 5.56 3.22 -9.08
C LEU A 84 5.04 2.06 -8.21
N ILE A 85 4.82 0.88 -8.80
CA ILE A 85 4.45 -0.34 -8.05
C ILE A 85 5.55 -0.71 -7.03
N ARG A 86 6.83 -0.68 -7.45
CA ARG A 86 7.96 -0.95 -6.54
C ARG A 86 8.07 0.10 -5.44
N LEU A 87 7.82 1.38 -5.76
CA LEU A 87 7.80 2.47 -4.79
C LEU A 87 6.72 2.22 -3.73
N ASN A 88 5.50 1.90 -4.17
CA ASN A 88 4.37 1.57 -3.30
C ASN A 88 4.67 0.36 -2.39
N ALA A 89 5.25 -0.70 -2.94
CA ALA A 89 5.64 -1.88 -2.15
C ALA A 89 6.66 -1.54 -1.05
N ARG A 90 7.70 -0.76 -1.38
CA ARG A 90 8.69 -0.29 -0.40
C ARG A 90 8.08 0.60 0.67
N HIS A 91 7.23 1.55 0.27
CA HIS A 91 6.52 2.44 1.19
C HIS A 91 5.65 1.65 2.18
N THR A 92 4.93 0.65 1.66
CA THR A 92 4.11 -0.26 2.47
C THR A 92 4.96 -1.06 3.46
N ALA A 93 6.08 -1.63 3.01
CA ALA A 93 6.98 -2.41 3.86
C ALA A 93 7.61 -1.56 4.98
N TRP A 94 8.02 -0.33 4.66
CA TRP A 94 8.55 0.62 5.63
C TRP A 94 7.57 0.89 6.77
N HIS A 95 6.34 1.26 6.44
CA HIS A 95 5.32 1.52 7.46
C HIS A 95 4.86 0.25 8.19
N ALA A 96 4.85 -0.91 7.54
CA ALA A 96 4.62 -2.18 8.21
C ALA A 96 5.68 -2.44 9.31
N GLY A 97 6.94 -2.11 9.05
CA GLY A 97 8.01 -2.18 10.04
C GLY A 97 7.78 -1.23 11.22
N GLN A 98 7.32 0.00 10.96
CA GLN A 98 6.95 0.95 12.02
C GLN A 98 5.80 0.44 12.88
N ILE A 99 4.76 -0.13 12.27
CA ILE A 99 3.63 -0.72 13.00
C ILE A 99 4.11 -1.90 13.85
N ALA A 100 4.93 -2.79 13.30
CA ALA A 100 5.45 -3.94 14.03
C ALA A 100 6.31 -3.52 15.24
N ALA A 101 7.09 -2.44 15.13
CA ALA A 101 7.90 -1.90 16.22
C ALA A 101 7.07 -1.27 17.35
N LEU A 102 5.83 -0.85 17.07
CA LEU A 102 4.92 -0.27 18.06
C LEU A 102 4.12 -1.31 18.84
N LYS A 103 4.19 -2.60 18.45
CA LYS A 103 3.52 -3.66 19.19
C LYS A 103 4.12 -3.80 20.59
N PRO A 104 3.31 -3.92 21.65
CA PRO A 104 3.81 -4.23 22.99
C PRO A 104 4.68 -5.49 22.91
N ARG A 105 5.94 -5.39 23.36
CA ARG A 105 6.77 -6.57 23.53
C ARG A 105 6.22 -7.30 24.74
N THR A 106 5.57 -8.46 24.55
CA THR A 106 5.28 -9.37 25.65
C THR A 106 6.60 -9.69 26.34
N ARG A 107 6.84 -9.08 27.50
CA ARG A 107 8.01 -9.34 28.32
C ARG A 107 7.76 -10.69 28.97
N MET A 108 8.36 -11.76 28.44
CA MET A 108 8.40 -13.04 29.15
C MET A 108 9.15 -12.78 30.48
N ALA A 109 8.45 -13.00 31.59
CA ALA A 109 8.99 -13.02 32.94
C ALA A 109 9.54 -14.42 33.24
#